data_AF-A0A166KZW8-F1
#
_entry.id   AF-A0A166KZW8-F1
#
_cell.length_a   1.000
_cell.length_b   1.000
_cell.length_c   1.000
_cell.angle_alpha   90.00
_cell.angle_beta   90.00
_cell.angle_gamma   90.00
#
_symmetry.space_group_name_H-M   'P 1'
#
loop_
_entity.id
_entity.type
_entity.pdbx_description
1 polymer ?
#
loop_
_entity_poly.entity_id
_entity_poly.type
_entity_poly.pdbx_seq_one_letter_code
_entity_poly.pdbx_strand_id
1 'polypeptide(L)'
;MSSGVPISFNDSQWTHLNTPTSPPAISRDGTQISVLTEPKTDWWRTTSIDSRSGVVYGFKRGVGNGFEVSVDLGIDHQVQTGVEYHVGKLWNSVVITNPYSDWSLQPWTPSSSTRFTISLKDRILPVYLGDTMIREVHAFGQGDDTEEALVGVMACSPLGGGVKATFQGFQMREGVR
;
A
#
# COMPACT_ATOMS: atom_id res chain seq x y z
N MET A 1 -16.24 -3.94 -18.44
CA MET A 1 -15.73 -3.36 -17.17
C MET A 1 -14.78 -2.24 -17.54
N SER A 2 -14.91 -1.05 -16.94
CA SER A 2 -13.95 0.04 -17.21
C SER A 2 -12.68 -0.20 -16.42
N SER A 3 -11.52 -0.16 -17.10
CA SER A 3 -10.23 -0.07 -16.44
C SER A 3 -10.15 1.20 -15.58
N GLY A 4 -9.34 1.17 -14.52
CA GLY A 4 -9.04 2.38 -13.76
C GLY A 4 -8.26 3.39 -14.61
N VAL A 5 -8.37 4.67 -14.26
CA VAL A 5 -7.59 5.75 -14.87
C VAL A 5 -6.18 5.71 -14.29
N PRO A 6 -5.11 5.65 -15.12
CA PRO A 6 -3.74 5.74 -14.63
C PRO A 6 -3.47 7.10 -13.96
N ILE A 7 -2.81 7.08 -12.80
CA ILE A 7 -2.32 8.29 -12.12
C ILE A 7 -0.80 8.28 -12.22
N SER A 8 -0.22 9.36 -12.76
CA SER A 8 1.24 9.53 -12.83
C SER A 8 1.78 9.86 -11.45
N PHE A 9 2.88 9.22 -11.05
CA PHE A 9 3.62 9.57 -9.83
C PHE A 9 4.27 10.97 -9.91
N ASN A 10 4.39 11.56 -11.11
CA ASN A 10 4.86 12.95 -11.29
C ASN A 10 3.77 14.01 -11.05
N ASP A 11 2.54 13.61 -10.71
CA ASP A 11 1.47 14.57 -10.40
C ASP A 11 1.75 15.32 -9.08
N SER A 12 1.54 16.64 -9.09
CA SER A 12 1.64 17.52 -7.92
C SER A 12 0.78 17.12 -6.72
N GLN A 13 -0.23 16.26 -6.89
CA GLN A 13 -1.08 15.78 -5.79
C GLN A 13 -0.35 14.84 -4.82
N TRP A 14 0.73 14.18 -5.24
CA TRP A 14 1.47 13.24 -4.41
C TRP A 14 2.33 13.93 -3.35
N THR A 15 2.29 13.42 -2.13
CA THR A 15 3.02 13.93 -0.98
C THR A 15 3.53 12.79 -0.09
N HIS A 16 4.45 13.12 0.80
CA HIS A 16 4.97 12.22 1.82
C HIS A 16 4.14 12.34 3.11
N LEU A 17 3.78 11.21 3.73
CA LEU A 17 3.26 11.22 5.11
C LEU A 17 4.39 11.48 6.11
N ASN A 18 5.55 10.90 5.82
CA ASN A 18 6.79 11.02 6.57
C ASN A 18 7.94 11.32 5.58
N THR A 19 8.77 12.31 5.90
CA THR A 19 9.93 12.67 5.06
C THR A 19 10.94 11.52 5.04
N PRO A 20 11.21 10.88 3.88
CA PRO A 20 12.24 9.86 3.80
C PRO A 20 13.62 10.52 3.68
N THR A 21 14.66 9.89 4.23
CA THR A 21 16.06 10.35 4.07
C THR A 21 16.54 10.28 2.62
N SER A 22 15.99 9.38 1.82
CA SER A 22 16.20 9.30 0.37
C SER A 22 14.89 9.58 -0.38
N PRO A 23 14.83 10.56 -1.30
CA PRO A 23 13.63 10.81 -2.09
C PRO A 23 13.35 9.61 -3.03
N PRO A 24 12.09 9.29 -3.33
CA PRO A 24 11.76 8.27 -4.31
C PRO A 24 12.29 8.63 -5.71
N ALA A 25 12.79 7.63 -6.44
CA ALA A 25 13.15 7.79 -7.83
C ALA A 25 11.94 7.51 -8.72
N ILE A 26 11.34 8.56 -9.28
CA ILE A 26 10.18 8.47 -10.19
C ILE A 26 10.68 8.45 -11.64
N SER A 27 10.05 7.63 -12.48
CA SER A 27 10.38 7.55 -13.91
C SER A 27 9.99 8.83 -14.66
N ARG A 28 10.64 9.10 -15.80
CA ARG A 28 10.40 10.33 -16.58
C ARG A 28 8.95 10.47 -17.08
N ASP A 29 8.28 9.35 -17.35
CA ASP A 29 6.85 9.27 -17.70
C ASP A 29 5.92 9.19 -16.46
N GLY A 30 6.50 9.02 -15.27
CA GLY A 30 5.82 8.87 -13.99
C GLY A 30 4.97 7.60 -13.89
N THR A 31 5.20 6.60 -14.73
CA THR A 31 4.49 5.31 -14.66
C THR A 31 5.05 4.37 -13.59
N GLN A 32 6.26 4.65 -13.10
CA GLN A 32 6.97 3.86 -12.09
C GLN A 32 7.61 4.76 -11.02
N ILE A 33 7.63 4.28 -9.78
CA ILE A 33 8.35 4.87 -8.65
C ILE A 33 9.18 3.78 -7.95
N SER A 34 10.42 4.09 -7.61
CA SER A 34 11.29 3.27 -6.75
C SER A 34 11.48 3.95 -5.41
N VAL A 35 11.16 3.26 -4.31
CA VAL A 35 11.36 3.70 -2.93
C VAL A 35 12.50 2.87 -2.33
N LEU A 36 13.53 3.54 -1.81
CA LEU A 36 14.55 2.92 -0.97
C LEU A 36 14.17 3.17 0.49
N THR A 37 13.96 2.10 1.25
CA THR A 37 13.66 2.20 2.68
C THR A 37 14.93 2.28 3.52
N GLU A 38 14.83 2.84 4.72
CA GLU A 38 15.91 2.82 5.69
C GLU A 38 15.84 1.58 6.59
N PRO A 39 16.97 1.13 7.17
CA PRO A 39 16.97 0.12 8.22
C PRO A 39 16.05 0.51 9.39
N LYS A 40 15.39 -0.48 9.99
CA LYS A 40 14.52 -0.32 11.18
C LYS A 40 13.28 0.57 10.96
N THR A 41 12.82 0.66 9.71
CA THR A 41 11.55 1.33 9.37
C THR A 41 10.39 0.34 9.38
N ASP A 42 9.23 0.72 9.95
CA ASP A 42 8.09 -0.17 10.14
C ASP A 42 6.74 0.58 10.26
N TRP A 43 5.62 -0.13 10.10
CA TRP A 43 4.25 0.31 10.36
C TRP A 43 3.53 -0.77 11.19
N TRP A 44 3.69 -0.73 12.52
CA TRP A 44 3.20 -1.78 13.42
C TRP A 44 2.80 -1.23 14.78
N ARG A 45 1.64 -1.66 15.32
CA ARG A 45 1.12 -1.18 16.60
C ARG A 45 0.58 -2.30 17.50
N THR A 46 1.07 -2.35 18.72
CA THR A 46 0.63 -3.22 19.82
C THR A 46 0.38 -2.38 21.09
N THR A 47 0.22 -3.02 22.25
CA THR A 47 0.20 -2.34 23.56
C THR A 47 1.56 -1.79 24.00
N SER A 48 2.66 -2.28 23.42
CA SER A 48 4.04 -1.94 23.83
C SER A 48 4.89 -1.33 22.72
N ILE A 49 4.42 -1.35 21.47
CA ILE A 49 5.11 -0.85 20.28
C ILE A 49 4.13 0.03 19.48
N ASP A 50 4.56 1.19 19.01
CA ASP A 50 3.81 2.03 18.07
C ASP A 50 4.80 2.61 17.04
N SER A 51 5.10 1.83 16.01
CA SER A 51 6.06 2.17 14.96
C SER A 51 5.35 2.74 13.73
N ARG A 52 5.86 3.88 13.24
CA ARG A 52 5.26 4.71 12.17
C ARG A 52 6.33 5.37 11.31
N SER A 53 7.30 4.58 10.87
CA SER A 53 8.55 5.04 10.25
C SER A 53 8.78 4.55 8.82
N GLY A 54 7.99 3.60 8.32
CA GLY A 54 8.02 3.17 6.90
C GLY A 54 7.70 4.32 5.95
N VAL A 55 8.32 4.36 4.78
CA VAL A 55 8.10 5.42 3.79
C VAL A 55 6.70 5.30 3.20
N VAL A 56 5.92 6.38 3.23
CA VAL A 56 4.63 6.48 2.51
C VAL A 56 4.71 7.64 1.51
N TYR A 57 4.31 7.36 0.27
CA TYR A 57 4.10 8.36 -0.78
C TYR A 57 2.69 8.19 -1.33
N GLY A 58 1.84 9.20 -1.17
CA GLY A 58 0.40 9.12 -1.44
C GLY A 58 -0.25 10.47 -1.56
N PHE A 59 -1.54 10.49 -1.87
CA PHE A 59 -2.36 11.69 -1.96
C PHE A 59 -3.66 11.51 -1.19
N LYS A 60 -4.28 12.63 -0.80
CA LYS A 60 -5.56 12.60 -0.10
C LYS A 60 -6.69 12.31 -1.08
N ARG A 61 -7.64 11.48 -0.66
CA ARG A 61 -8.82 11.11 -1.43
C ARG A 61 -10.05 11.10 -0.54
N GLY A 62 -11.06 11.89 -0.89
CA GLY A 62 -12.37 11.82 -0.25
C GLY A 62 -12.99 10.42 -0.40
N VAL A 63 -13.51 9.86 0.69
CA VAL A 63 -14.08 8.50 0.72
C VAL A 63 -15.39 8.45 -0.06
N GLY A 64 -16.33 9.37 0.22
CA GLY A 64 -17.54 9.63 -0.59
C GLY A 64 -18.25 8.38 -1.11
N ASN A 65 -18.48 8.32 -2.43
CA ASN A 65 -19.12 7.20 -3.14
C ASN A 65 -18.28 5.90 -3.20
N GLY A 66 -17.12 5.90 -2.55
CA GLY A 66 -16.10 4.87 -2.63
C GLY A 66 -15.15 5.02 -3.80
N PHE A 67 -14.04 4.29 -3.75
CA PHE A 67 -13.02 4.23 -4.79
C PHE A 67 -12.33 2.86 -4.81
N GLU A 68 -11.64 2.58 -5.90
CA GLU A 68 -10.69 1.48 -6.02
C GLU A 68 -9.34 2.03 -6.47
N VAL A 69 -8.25 1.57 -5.87
CA VAL A 69 -6.88 1.76 -6.36
C VAL A 69 -6.22 0.44 -6.64
N SER A 70 -5.35 0.40 -7.65
CA SER A 70 -4.51 -0.76 -7.91
C SER A 70 -3.13 -0.38 -8.41
N VAL A 71 -2.14 -1.21 -8.09
CA VAL A 71 -0.72 -0.98 -8.41
C VAL A 71 0.01 -2.32 -8.52
N ASP A 72 1.00 -2.40 -9.40
CA ASP A 72 1.92 -3.54 -9.46
C ASP A 72 3.13 -3.30 -8.56
N LEU A 73 3.46 -4.31 -7.75
CA LEU A 73 4.58 -4.31 -6.81
C LEU A 73 5.70 -5.26 -7.28
N GLY A 74 6.89 -4.70 -7.51
CA GLY A 74 8.15 -5.45 -7.61
C GLY A 74 9.07 -5.13 -6.43
N ILE A 75 9.82 -6.10 -5.93
CA ILE A 75 10.74 -5.92 -4.79
C ILE A 75 12.10 -6.53 -5.13
N ASP A 76 13.16 -5.75 -4.93
CA ASP A 76 14.54 -6.24 -4.93
C ASP A 76 14.89 -6.75 -3.51
N HIS A 77 14.36 -7.94 -3.19
CA HIS A 77 14.54 -8.69 -1.94
C HIS A 77 14.12 -8.04 -0.59
N GLN A 78 12.96 -8.50 -0.06
CA GLN A 78 12.41 -8.40 1.32
C GLN A 78 11.56 -7.16 1.74
N VAL A 79 10.36 -7.39 2.30
CA VAL A 79 9.49 -6.42 3.05
C VAL A 79 8.79 -5.34 2.15
N GLN A 80 7.62 -4.73 2.40
CA GLN A 80 6.33 -4.97 3.12
C GLN A 80 5.58 -3.62 3.03
N THR A 81 4.25 -3.51 2.94
CA THR A 81 3.18 -4.53 2.76
C THR A 81 3.03 -4.97 1.30
N GLY A 82 1.94 -5.68 0.94
CA GLY A 82 1.78 -6.31 -0.36
C GLY A 82 2.57 -7.61 -0.39
N VAL A 83 3.90 -7.54 -0.47
CA VAL A 83 4.81 -8.68 -0.31
C VAL A 83 5.76 -8.46 0.87
N GLU A 84 5.85 -9.43 1.77
CA GLU A 84 6.60 -9.38 3.03
C GLU A 84 7.58 -10.55 3.15
N TYR A 85 8.71 -10.36 3.83
CA TYR A 85 9.63 -11.44 4.17
C TYR A 85 9.54 -11.79 5.66
N HIS A 86 9.06 -13.00 5.97
CA HIS A 86 8.85 -13.46 7.34
C HIS A 86 9.32 -14.93 7.49
N VAL A 87 10.17 -15.18 8.49
CA VAL A 87 10.75 -16.50 8.84
C VAL A 87 11.30 -17.24 7.60
N GLY A 88 12.17 -16.56 6.85
CA GLY A 88 12.88 -17.13 5.71
C GLY A 88 12.05 -17.28 4.42
N LYS A 89 10.83 -16.75 4.37
CA LYS A 89 9.90 -16.90 3.23
C LYS A 89 9.26 -15.58 2.83
N LEU A 90 8.91 -15.46 1.56
CA LEU A 90 8.03 -14.41 1.06
C LEU A 90 6.56 -14.78 1.30
N TRP A 91 5.76 -13.77 1.59
CA TRP A 91 4.33 -13.85 1.83
C TRP A 91 3.62 -12.67 1.15
N ASN A 92 2.40 -12.88 0.69
CA ASN A 92 1.51 -11.77 0.38
C ASN A 92 0.84 -11.32 1.69
N SER A 93 0.92 -10.03 2.02
CA SER A 93 0.67 -9.51 3.36
C SER A 93 -0.23 -8.27 3.36
N VAL A 94 -1.22 -8.28 4.24
CA VAL A 94 -2.09 -7.14 4.53
C VAL A 94 -2.09 -6.91 6.04
N VAL A 95 -1.94 -5.65 6.45
CA VAL A 95 -2.04 -5.19 7.84
C VAL A 95 -3.13 -4.13 7.92
N ILE A 96 -4.07 -4.30 8.85
CA ILE A 96 -5.12 -3.33 9.16
C ILE A 96 -4.95 -2.97 10.63
N THR A 97 -4.94 -1.68 10.99
CA THR A 97 -4.61 -1.25 12.35
C THR A 97 -5.75 -0.48 12.99
N ASN A 98 -6.45 -1.07 13.97
CA ASN A 98 -7.33 -0.33 14.89
C ASN A 98 -7.67 -1.11 16.20
N PRO A 99 -7.33 -0.58 17.38
CA PRO A 99 -6.23 0.35 17.61
C PRO A 99 -4.88 -0.35 17.34
N TYR A 100 -4.84 -1.68 17.36
CA TYR A 100 -3.66 -2.51 17.14
C TYR A 100 -3.65 -3.12 15.74
N SER A 101 -2.47 -3.53 15.28
CA SER A 101 -2.26 -4.15 13.98
C SER A 101 -2.77 -5.59 13.96
N ASP A 102 -3.72 -5.86 13.08
CA ASP A 102 -4.25 -7.17 12.72
C ASP A 102 -3.69 -7.57 11.35
N TRP A 103 -3.04 -8.73 11.28
CA TRP A 103 -2.12 -9.11 10.22
C TRP A 103 -2.51 -10.44 9.59
N SER A 104 -2.57 -10.45 8.26
CA SER A 104 -3.00 -11.61 7.48
C SER A 104 -1.95 -11.96 6.43
N LEU A 105 -1.61 -13.23 6.36
CA LEU A 105 -0.61 -13.78 5.44
C LEU A 105 -1.26 -14.76 4.46
N GLN A 106 -0.95 -14.59 3.18
CA GLN A 106 -1.18 -15.59 2.13
C GLN A 106 0.17 -16.05 1.58
N PRO A 107 0.38 -17.34 1.26
CA PRO A 107 1.63 -17.80 0.67
C PRO A 107 1.98 -17.03 -0.61
N TRP A 108 3.25 -16.65 -0.76
CA TRP A 108 3.75 -16.14 -2.04
C TRP A 108 4.36 -17.26 -2.88
N THR A 109 4.16 -17.20 -4.19
CA THR A 109 4.74 -18.09 -5.19
C THR A 109 5.30 -17.29 -6.37
N PRO A 110 6.24 -17.82 -7.16
CA PRO A 110 6.68 -17.18 -8.40
C PRO A 110 5.57 -16.96 -9.45
N SER A 111 4.43 -17.63 -9.29
CA SER A 111 3.21 -17.48 -10.11
C SER A 111 2.15 -16.57 -9.48
N SER A 112 2.42 -15.98 -8.31
CA SER A 112 1.51 -15.02 -7.68
C SER A 112 1.44 -13.73 -8.50
N SER A 113 0.26 -13.14 -8.58
CA SER A 113 0.10 -11.79 -9.13
C SER A 113 0.93 -10.78 -8.34
N THR A 114 1.44 -9.75 -9.01
CA THR A 114 2.06 -8.56 -8.42
C THR A 114 1.07 -7.42 -8.20
N ARG A 115 -0.14 -7.53 -8.78
CA ARG A 115 -1.17 -6.50 -8.78
C ARG A 115 -1.94 -6.55 -7.48
N PHE A 116 -1.71 -5.57 -6.61
CA PHE A 116 -2.58 -5.33 -5.46
C PHE A 116 -3.69 -4.36 -5.85
N THR A 117 -4.91 -4.66 -5.41
CA THR A 117 -6.08 -3.79 -5.59
C THR A 117 -6.77 -3.63 -4.24
N ILE A 118 -7.02 -2.39 -3.83
CA ILE A 118 -7.75 -2.04 -2.62
C ILE A 118 -8.98 -1.25 -3.04
N SER A 119 -10.14 -1.65 -2.57
CA SER A 119 -11.38 -0.87 -2.73
C SER A 119 -11.89 -0.42 -1.36
N LEU A 120 -12.61 0.69 -1.31
CA LEU A 120 -13.26 1.19 -0.11
C LEU A 120 -14.63 1.77 -0.51
N LYS A 121 -15.72 1.22 0.03
CA LYS A 121 -17.08 1.76 -0.10
C LYS A 121 -17.96 1.22 1.02
N ASP A 122 -18.90 2.02 1.53
CA ASP A 122 -19.87 1.62 2.56
C ASP A 122 -19.20 0.95 3.79
N ARG A 123 -18.00 1.42 4.15
CA ARG A 123 -17.08 0.84 5.15
C ARG A 123 -16.52 -0.55 4.85
N ILE A 124 -16.84 -1.17 3.73
CA ILE A 124 -16.19 -2.41 3.32
C ILE A 124 -14.87 -2.07 2.62
N LEU A 125 -13.77 -2.64 3.10
CA LEU A 125 -12.44 -2.55 2.50
C LEU A 125 -11.94 -3.96 2.17
N PRO A 126 -12.21 -4.45 0.95
CA PRO A 126 -11.61 -5.67 0.44
C PRO A 126 -10.30 -5.38 -0.31
N VAL A 127 -9.35 -6.28 -0.11
CA VAL A 127 -8.02 -6.28 -0.71
C VAL A 127 -7.86 -7.52 -1.58
N TYR A 128 -7.41 -7.30 -2.81
CA TYR A 128 -7.24 -8.32 -3.83
C TYR A 128 -5.79 -8.44 -4.29
N LEU A 129 -5.43 -9.65 -4.70
CA LEU A 129 -4.19 -9.99 -5.38
C LEU A 129 -4.52 -10.58 -6.75
N GLY A 130 -4.31 -9.79 -7.81
CA GLY A 130 -5.03 -10.01 -9.07
C GLY A 130 -6.54 -9.99 -8.81
N ASP A 131 -7.25 -11.02 -9.27
CA ASP A 131 -8.70 -11.14 -9.06
C ASP A 131 -9.10 -11.79 -7.72
N THR A 132 -8.14 -12.39 -7.00
CA THR A 132 -8.40 -13.16 -5.77
C THR A 132 -8.53 -12.25 -4.56
N MET A 133 -9.63 -12.35 -3.81
CA MET A 133 -9.77 -11.66 -2.52
C MET A 133 -8.90 -12.31 -1.47
N ILE A 134 -7.97 -11.54 -0.89
CA ILE A 134 -7.05 -12.03 0.14
C ILE A 134 -7.41 -11.55 1.55
N ARG A 135 -8.19 -10.47 1.65
CA ARG A 135 -8.76 -9.95 2.91
C ARG A 135 -9.97 -9.08 2.64
N GLU A 136 -10.89 -9.02 3.60
CA GLU A 136 -11.94 -8.03 3.70
C GLU A 136 -12.05 -7.59 5.17
N VAL A 137 -12.25 -6.30 5.41
CA VAL A 137 -12.48 -5.73 6.75
C VAL A 137 -13.51 -4.62 6.70
N HIS A 138 -14.15 -4.34 7.84
CA HIS A 138 -14.84 -3.08 8.04
C HIS A 138 -13.79 -1.99 8.35
N ALA A 139 -13.64 -1.03 7.45
CA ALA A 139 -12.79 0.13 7.61
C ALA A 139 -13.34 1.10 8.67
N PHE A 140 -12.43 1.81 9.32
CA PHE A 140 -12.71 2.71 10.44
C PHE A 140 -12.62 4.17 10.00
N GLY A 141 -13.44 5.04 10.59
CA GLY A 141 -13.46 6.48 10.30
C GLY A 141 -14.68 7.18 10.94
N GLN A 142 -14.96 8.42 10.53
CA GLN A 142 -16.07 9.25 11.01
C GLN A 142 -17.39 8.94 10.31
N GLY A 143 -17.38 8.78 8.99
CA GLY A 143 -18.51 8.26 8.19
C GLY A 143 -19.36 9.33 7.52
N ASP A 144 -18.88 10.56 7.51
CA ASP A 144 -19.47 11.68 6.79
C ASP A 144 -18.77 11.92 5.44
N ASP A 145 -19.40 12.74 4.60
CA ASP A 145 -18.97 13.06 3.24
C ASP A 145 -17.67 13.88 3.16
N THR A 146 -17.13 14.34 4.31
CA THR A 146 -15.86 15.10 4.38
C THR A 146 -14.65 14.24 4.71
N GLU A 147 -14.85 12.95 4.98
CA GLU A 147 -13.76 12.03 5.32
C GLU A 147 -12.79 11.82 4.15
N GLU A 148 -11.50 12.01 4.43
CA GLU A 148 -10.40 11.75 3.49
C GLU A 148 -9.55 10.57 3.96
N ALA A 149 -9.20 9.68 3.04
CA ALA A 149 -8.14 8.68 3.20
C ALA A 149 -6.86 9.18 2.53
N LEU A 150 -5.69 8.89 3.12
CA LEU A 150 -4.42 8.95 2.39
C LEU A 150 -4.25 7.64 1.60
N VAL A 151 -4.07 7.73 0.29
CA VAL A 151 -3.97 6.57 -0.60
C VAL A 151 -2.67 6.67 -1.40
N GLY A 152 -1.92 5.57 -1.50
CA GLY A 152 -0.62 5.58 -2.17
C GLY A 152 0.17 4.29 -1.98
N VAL A 153 1.49 4.41 -2.09
CA VAL A 153 2.46 3.31 -1.98
C VAL A 153 3.25 3.43 -0.67
N MET A 154 3.62 2.29 -0.09
CA MET A 154 4.31 2.22 1.21
C MET A 154 5.37 1.12 1.21
N ALA A 155 6.52 1.37 1.84
CA ALA A 155 7.58 0.39 2.02
C ALA A 155 8.31 0.52 3.38
N CYS A 156 8.68 -0.62 3.97
CA CYS A 156 9.38 -0.73 5.26
C CYS A 156 10.67 -1.57 5.17
N SER A 157 11.44 -1.64 6.26
CA SER A 157 12.55 -2.59 6.47
C SER A 157 12.89 -2.73 7.96
N PRO A 158 12.06 -3.42 8.77
CA PRO A 158 12.23 -3.45 10.23
C PRO A 158 13.48 -4.21 10.68
N LEU A 159 13.86 -5.27 9.95
CA LEU A 159 14.98 -6.15 10.28
C LEU A 159 16.13 -6.09 9.26
N GLY A 160 15.92 -5.46 8.10
CA GLY A 160 16.88 -5.40 6.99
C GLY A 160 17.75 -4.15 6.99
N GLY A 161 18.69 -4.09 6.03
CA GLY A 161 19.52 -2.90 5.76
C GLY A 161 18.84 -1.82 4.90
N GLY A 162 17.53 -1.92 4.71
CA GLY A 162 16.78 -1.23 3.65
C GLY A 162 16.47 -2.17 2.48
N VAL A 163 15.40 -1.86 1.74
CA VAL A 163 14.98 -2.55 0.51
C VAL A 163 14.63 -1.51 -0.57
N LYS A 164 14.86 -1.87 -1.83
CA LYS A 164 14.30 -1.15 -2.98
C LYS A 164 12.97 -1.78 -3.40
N ALA A 165 11.87 -1.13 -3.05
CA ALA A 165 10.54 -1.46 -3.56
C ALA A 165 10.25 -0.63 -4.82
N THR A 166 9.69 -1.25 -5.86
CA THR A 166 9.33 -0.60 -7.12
C THR A 166 7.83 -0.78 -7.37
N PHE A 167 7.12 0.31 -7.56
CA PHE A 167 5.68 0.32 -7.83
C PHE A 167 5.44 0.87 -9.23
N GLN A 168 4.51 0.29 -9.97
CA GLN A 168 4.21 0.75 -11.34
C GLN A 168 2.74 0.61 -11.73
N GLY A 169 2.34 1.38 -12.74
CA GLY A 169 1.01 1.31 -13.32
C GLY A 169 -0.11 1.61 -12.32
N PHE A 170 0.10 2.56 -11.41
CA PHE A 170 -0.90 2.97 -10.43
C PHE A 170 -2.17 3.47 -11.15
N GLN A 171 -3.32 2.93 -10.77
CA GLN A 171 -4.63 3.27 -11.34
C GLN A 171 -5.63 3.53 -10.22
N MET A 172 -6.55 4.46 -10.45
CA MET A 172 -7.70 4.71 -9.58
C MET A 172 -9.00 4.62 -10.39
N ARG A 173 -10.08 4.15 -9.76
CA ARG A 173 -11.45 4.15 -10.29
C ARG A 173 -12.39 4.73 -9.24
N GLU A 174 -13.36 5.52 -9.68
CA GLU A 174 -14.48 5.96 -8.83
C GLU A 174 -15.44 4.80 -8.57
N GLY A 175 -15.94 4.69 -7.34
CA GLY A 175 -16.76 3.56 -6.90
C GLY A 175 -15.96 2.25 -6.83
N VAL A 176 -16.68 1.12 -6.80
CA VAL A 176 -16.11 -0.23 -6.68
C VAL A 176 -16.56 -1.12 -7.83
N ARG A 177 -15.92 -2.29 -7.93
CA ARG A 177 -16.18 -3.32 -8.95
C ARG A 177 -17.51 -4.04 -8.77
#